data_AF-A0A2K9C952-F1
#
_entry.id   AF-A0A2K9C952-F1
#
_cell.length_a   1.000
_cell.length_b   1.000
_cell.length_c   1.000
_cell.angle_alpha   90.00
_cell.angle_beta   90.00
_cell.angle_gamma   90.00
#
_symmetry.space_group_name_H-M   'P 1'
#
loop_
_entity.id
_entity.type
_entity.pdbx_description
1 polymer ?
#
loop_
_entity_poly.entity_id
_entity_poly.type
_entity_poly.pdbx_seq_one_letter_code
_entity_poly.pdbx_strand_id
1 'polypeptide(L)'
;MNVKTYTFVKYIATIASILVLTAPLIVFVQLWRTIFNQQATVITASVILLVIGITALTIYIFLRNILKNKSEYIYKQRDKIKLWISFASYCLSALLATILVIVELTVTANSGMITFYVIYPLVFITMISGAIFESLSRINEQIFLYQKEYLESQEIKKSKIRKIISQQSDAEKLLSKTEMKQEKKLKIDEENDFKKVGSKNPFLDEELNKKLKEQEELDQWLKKDITN
;
A
#
# COMPACT_ATOMS: atom_id res chain seq x y z
N MET A 1 0.70 -0.21 15.82
CA MET A 1 0.20 -1.23 14.86
C MET A 1 1.15 -1.27 13.66
N ASN A 2 1.48 -2.44 13.12
CA ASN A 2 2.53 -2.56 12.10
C ASN A 2 1.97 -2.28 10.68
N VAL A 3 2.71 -1.51 9.86
CA VAL A 3 2.40 -1.22 8.45
C VAL A 3 2.18 -2.50 7.64
N LYS A 4 2.91 -3.58 7.95
CA LYS A 4 2.79 -4.90 7.29
C LYS A 4 1.37 -5.48 7.35
N THR A 5 0.61 -5.21 8.41
CA THR A 5 -0.77 -5.69 8.55
C THR A 5 -1.70 -5.07 7.51
N TYR A 6 -1.48 -3.79 7.14
CA TYR A 6 -2.26 -3.13 6.10
C TYR A 6 -2.01 -3.71 4.72
N THR A 7 -0.74 -4.01 4.43
CA THR A 7 -0.33 -4.64 3.17
C THR A 7 -0.96 -6.02 3.03
N PHE A 8 -0.93 -6.83 4.10
CA PHE A 8 -1.57 -8.14 4.11
C PHE A 8 -3.08 -8.05 3.85
N VAL A 9 -3.80 -7.16 4.55
CA VAL A 9 -5.24 -6.97 4.34
C VAL A 9 -5.56 -6.50 2.92
N LYS A 10 -4.69 -5.67 2.31
CA LYS A 10 -4.85 -5.27 0.91
C LYS A 10 -4.76 -6.46 -0.04
N TYR A 11 -3.84 -7.41 0.20
CA TYR A 11 -3.74 -8.60 -0.64
C TYR A 11 -5.01 -9.47 -0.58
N ILE A 12 -5.71 -9.52 0.56
CA ILE A 12 -7.00 -10.21 0.65
C ILE A 12 -8.01 -9.59 -0.31
N ALA A 13 -8.13 -8.25 -0.34
CA ALA A 13 -9.00 -7.57 -1.31
C ALA A 13 -8.60 -7.88 -2.75
N THR A 14 -7.30 -7.84 -3.08
CA THR A 14 -6.83 -8.13 -4.43
C THR A 14 -7.19 -9.55 -4.87
N ILE A 15 -6.92 -10.56 -4.02
CA ILE A 15 -7.26 -11.95 -4.31
C ILE A 15 -8.78 -12.11 -4.47
N ALA A 16 -9.57 -11.52 -3.56
CA ALA A 16 -11.02 -11.52 -3.65
C ALA A 16 -11.51 -10.92 -4.97
N SER A 17 -10.99 -9.75 -5.35
CA SER A 17 -11.33 -9.07 -6.61
C SER A 17 -11.00 -9.92 -7.84
N ILE A 18 -9.83 -10.57 -7.86
CA ILE A 18 -9.44 -11.46 -8.96
C ILE A 18 -10.42 -12.64 -9.08
N LEU A 19 -10.77 -13.29 -7.96
CA LEU A 19 -11.71 -14.41 -7.96
C LEU A 19 -13.10 -13.98 -8.48
N VAL A 20 -13.61 -12.84 -8.02
CA VAL A 20 -14.90 -12.28 -8.45
C VAL A 20 -14.88 -11.92 -9.94
N LEU A 21 -13.79 -11.35 -10.46
CA LEU A 21 -13.65 -11.01 -11.89
C LEU A 21 -13.49 -12.25 -12.77
N THR A 22 -12.81 -13.29 -12.26
CA THR A 22 -12.54 -14.51 -13.03
C THR A 22 -13.79 -15.36 -13.22
N ALA A 23 -14.72 -15.36 -12.27
CA ALA A 23 -15.93 -16.16 -12.33
C ALA A 23 -16.79 -15.92 -13.59
N PRO A 24 -17.25 -14.70 -13.92
CA PRO A 24 -17.97 -14.44 -15.18
C PRO A 24 -17.07 -14.66 -16.40
N LEU A 25 -15.76 -14.42 -16.30
CA LEU A 25 -14.84 -14.64 -17.41
C LEU A 25 -14.78 -16.12 -17.83
N ILE A 26 -14.82 -17.05 -16.88
CA ILE A 26 -14.88 -18.49 -17.17
C ILE A 26 -16.17 -18.87 -17.89
N VAL A 27 -17.31 -18.31 -17.46
CA VAL A 27 -18.60 -18.59 -18.10
C VAL A 27 -18.63 -18.01 -19.51
N PHE A 28 -18.16 -16.77 -19.69
CA PHE A 28 -18.00 -16.15 -21.00
C PHE A 28 -17.12 -16.97 -21.93
N VAL A 29 -15.94 -17.42 -21.44
CA VAL A 29 -15.05 -18.26 -22.25
C VAL A 29 -15.75 -19.54 -22.68
N GLN A 30 -16.51 -20.19 -21.79
CA GLN A 30 -17.31 -21.38 -22.14
C GLN A 30 -18.35 -21.08 -23.22
N LEU A 31 -19.03 -19.92 -23.17
CA LEU A 31 -20.02 -19.51 -24.18
C LEU A 31 -19.37 -19.23 -25.54
N TRP A 32 -18.19 -18.61 -25.54
CA TRP A 32 -17.45 -18.30 -26.77
C TRP A 32 -16.79 -19.55 -27.37
N ARG A 33 -16.19 -20.39 -26.53
CA ARG A 33 -15.53 -21.63 -26.90
C ARG A 33 -15.72 -22.65 -25.80
N THR A 34 -16.30 -23.80 -26.13
CA THR A 34 -16.44 -24.93 -25.21
C THR A 34 -15.08 -25.37 -24.67
N ILE A 35 -14.74 -24.95 -23.44
CA ILE A 35 -13.50 -25.31 -22.75
C ILE A 35 -13.72 -26.49 -21.77
N PHE A 36 -14.96 -26.66 -21.30
CA PHE A 36 -15.40 -27.80 -20.51
C PHE A 36 -16.45 -28.58 -21.28
N ASN A 37 -16.30 -29.91 -21.29
CA ASN A 37 -17.25 -30.82 -21.93
C ASN A 37 -18.60 -30.90 -21.20
N GLN A 38 -18.61 -30.63 -19.90
CA GLN A 38 -19.80 -30.71 -19.06
C GLN A 38 -20.17 -29.32 -18.52
N GLN A 39 -21.42 -28.91 -18.75
CA GLN A 39 -21.96 -27.65 -18.23
C GLN A 39 -21.89 -27.57 -16.70
N ALA A 40 -22.08 -28.71 -16.02
CA ALA A 40 -21.97 -28.79 -14.56
C ALA A 40 -20.60 -28.32 -14.05
N THR A 41 -19.51 -28.63 -14.75
CA THR A 41 -18.16 -28.21 -14.36
C THR A 41 -18.00 -26.69 -14.39
N VAL A 42 -18.56 -26.02 -15.40
CA VAL A 42 -18.53 -24.55 -15.53
C VAL A 42 -19.30 -23.89 -14.40
N ILE A 43 -20.50 -24.40 -14.12
CA ILE A 43 -21.36 -23.91 -13.03
C ILE A 43 -20.64 -24.08 -11.69
N THR A 44 -20.11 -25.27 -11.40
CA THR A 44 -19.42 -25.53 -10.14
C THR A 44 -18.19 -24.63 -9.99
N ALA A 45 -17.37 -24.49 -11.04
CA ALA A 45 -16.18 -23.65 -11.00
C ALA A 45 -16.51 -22.17 -10.77
N SER A 46 -17.48 -21.61 -11.51
CA SER A 46 -17.85 -20.19 -11.38
C SER A 46 -18.51 -19.88 -10.04
N VAL A 47 -19.35 -20.78 -9.53
CA VAL A 47 -19.98 -20.64 -8.20
C VAL A 47 -18.95 -20.70 -7.08
N ILE A 48 -18.01 -21.65 -7.12
CA ILE A 48 -16.95 -21.75 -6.11
C ILE A 48 -16.11 -20.47 -6.09
N LEU A 49 -15.71 -19.96 -7.26
CA LEU A 49 -14.95 -18.71 -7.35
C LEU A 49 -15.71 -17.51 -6.79
N LEU A 50 -17.01 -17.37 -7.10
CA LEU A 50 -17.84 -16.30 -6.54
C LEU A 50 -17.96 -16.42 -5.02
N VAL A 51 -18.26 -17.61 -4.49
CA VAL A 51 -18.43 -17.81 -3.04
C VAL A 51 -17.15 -17.50 -2.28
N ILE A 52 -16.00 -18.02 -2.74
CA ILE A 52 -14.71 -17.75 -2.11
C ILE A 52 -14.36 -16.26 -2.24
N GLY A 53 -14.55 -15.67 -3.43
CA GLY A 53 -14.28 -14.26 -3.69
C GLY A 53 -15.10 -13.32 -2.81
N ILE A 54 -16.42 -13.51 -2.73
CA ILE A 54 -17.33 -12.71 -1.90
C ILE A 54 -17.03 -12.89 -0.41
N THR A 55 -16.72 -14.12 0.02
CA THR A 55 -16.36 -14.39 1.41
C THR A 55 -15.07 -13.66 1.78
N ALA A 56 -14.03 -13.75 0.94
CA ALA A 56 -12.77 -13.05 1.15
C ALA A 56 -12.95 -11.52 1.14
N LEU A 57 -13.81 -10.98 0.26
CA LEU A 57 -14.14 -9.55 0.21
C LEU A 57 -14.83 -9.09 1.50
N THR A 58 -15.73 -9.91 2.04
CA THR A 58 -16.44 -9.62 3.29
C THR A 58 -15.48 -9.64 4.49
N ILE A 59 -14.61 -10.66 4.57
CA ILE A 59 -13.52 -10.74 5.56
C ILE A 59 -12.64 -9.49 5.47
N TYR A 60 -12.28 -9.08 4.25
CA TYR A 60 -11.50 -7.87 4.02
C TYR A 60 -12.20 -6.61 4.55
N ILE A 61 -13.47 -6.37 4.22
CA ILE A 61 -14.25 -5.21 4.67
C ILE A 61 -14.30 -5.17 6.20
N PHE A 62 -14.54 -6.32 6.83
CA PHE A 62 -14.57 -6.46 8.28
C PHE A 62 -13.21 -6.14 8.92
N LEU A 63 -12.13 -6.78 8.43
CA LEU A 63 -10.77 -6.52 8.91
C LEU A 63 -10.38 -5.04 8.74
N ARG A 64 -10.73 -4.42 7.62
CA ARG A 64 -10.48 -3.00 7.41
C ARG A 64 -11.22 -2.13 8.42
N ASN A 65 -12.49 -2.40 8.68
CA ASN A 65 -13.23 -1.66 9.71
C ASN A 65 -12.61 -1.80 11.11
N ILE A 66 -12.09 -2.99 11.45
CA ILE A 66 -11.36 -3.18 12.72
C ILE A 66 -10.07 -2.36 12.74
N LEU A 67 -9.26 -2.42 11.67
CA LEU A 67 -7.98 -1.70 11.60
C LEU A 67 -8.19 -0.18 11.71
N LYS A 68 -9.26 0.34 11.11
CA LYS A 68 -9.66 1.76 11.22
C LYS A 68 -9.78 2.22 12.67
N ASN A 69 -10.33 1.37 13.54
CA ASN A 69 -10.56 1.69 14.94
C ASN A 69 -9.32 1.43 15.81
N LYS A 70 -8.36 0.64 15.33
CA LYS A 70 -7.11 0.33 16.04
C LYS A 70 -5.97 1.29 15.74
N SER A 71 -6.02 2.00 14.62
CA SER A 71 -5.05 3.06 14.35
C SER A 71 -5.33 4.23 15.31
N GLU A 72 -4.30 4.71 16.01
CA GLU A 72 -4.37 5.96 16.79
C GLU A 72 -4.64 7.21 15.91
N TYR A 73 -4.72 7.01 14.59
CA TYR A 73 -5.06 8.03 13.62
C TYR A 73 -6.52 8.49 13.72
N ILE A 74 -6.74 9.80 13.81
CA ILE A 74 -8.08 10.41 13.83
C ILE A 74 -8.59 10.57 12.41
N TYR A 75 -9.52 9.70 12.01
CA TYR A 75 -10.15 9.75 10.69
C TYR A 75 -11.00 11.00 10.48
N LYS A 76 -10.65 11.80 9.45
CA LYS A 76 -11.48 12.92 9.01
C LYS A 76 -12.71 12.40 8.25
N GLN A 77 -13.75 13.23 8.18
CA GLN A 77 -14.99 12.86 7.49
C GLN A 77 -14.76 12.48 6.01
N ARG A 78 -13.85 13.18 5.32
CA ARG A 78 -13.48 12.87 3.93
C ARG A 78 -12.88 11.48 3.77
N ASP A 79 -12.09 11.02 4.74
CA ASP A 79 -11.46 9.69 4.69
C ASP A 79 -12.49 8.58 4.92
N LYS A 80 -13.44 8.82 5.85
CA LYS A 80 -14.58 7.92 6.09
C LYS A 80 -15.46 7.79 4.85
N ILE A 81 -15.78 8.89 4.18
CA ILE A 81 -16.60 8.88 2.95
C ILE A 81 -15.91 8.06 1.86
N LYS A 82 -14.61 8.28 1.62
CA LYS A 82 -13.83 7.50 0.63
C LYS A 82 -13.85 6.00 0.96
N LEU A 83 -13.69 5.65 2.24
CA LEU A 83 -13.74 4.25 2.67
C LEU A 83 -15.12 3.61 2.41
N TRP A 84 -16.21 4.33 2.71
CA TRP A 84 -17.55 3.84 2.45
C TRP A 84 -17.87 3.73 0.96
N ILE A 85 -17.43 4.68 0.14
CA ILE A 85 -17.54 4.59 -1.32
C ILE A 85 -16.81 3.35 -1.81
N SER A 86 -15.60 3.09 -1.31
CA SER A 86 -14.83 1.89 -1.65
C SER A 86 -15.61 0.61 -1.35
N PHE A 87 -16.16 0.49 -0.14
CA PHE A 87 -16.96 -0.68 0.24
C PHE A 87 -18.22 -0.84 -0.61
N ALA A 88 -18.92 0.26 -0.88
CA ALA A 88 -20.09 0.25 -1.75
C ALA A 88 -19.73 -0.20 -3.17
N SER A 89 -18.61 0.28 -3.72
CA SER A 89 -18.11 -0.14 -5.04
C SER A 89 -17.74 -1.61 -5.08
N TYR A 90 -17.10 -2.14 -4.03
CA TYR A 90 -16.79 -3.56 -3.90
C TYR A 90 -18.06 -4.43 -3.86
N CYS A 91 -19.04 -4.06 -3.03
CA CYS A 91 -20.32 -4.77 -2.95
C CYS A 91 -21.10 -4.71 -4.27
N LEU A 92 -21.13 -3.55 -4.92
CA LEU A 92 -21.79 -3.37 -6.21
C LEU A 92 -21.13 -4.23 -7.29
N SER A 93 -19.79 -4.26 -7.35
CA SER A 93 -19.06 -5.09 -8.29
C SER A 93 -19.34 -6.58 -8.09
N ALA A 94 -19.32 -7.06 -6.84
CA ALA A 94 -19.66 -8.44 -6.50
C ALA A 94 -21.11 -8.80 -6.88
N LEU A 95 -22.05 -7.89 -6.64
CA LEU A 95 -23.44 -8.07 -7.03
C LEU A 95 -23.60 -8.15 -8.56
N LEU A 96 -22.99 -7.22 -9.30
CA LEU A 96 -23.03 -7.21 -10.76
C LEU A 96 -22.37 -8.46 -11.35
N ALA A 97 -21.24 -8.91 -10.81
CA ALA A 97 -20.58 -10.14 -11.23
C ALA A 97 -21.47 -11.38 -10.99
N THR A 98 -22.17 -11.42 -9.85
CA THR A 98 -23.11 -12.51 -9.52
C THR A 98 -24.29 -12.52 -10.49
N ILE A 99 -24.89 -11.35 -10.75
CA ILE A 99 -25.97 -11.21 -11.74
C ILE A 99 -25.50 -11.66 -13.12
N LEU A 100 -24.31 -11.22 -13.53
CA LEU A 100 -23.73 -11.58 -14.82
C LEU A 100 -23.56 -13.09 -14.97
N VAL A 101 -22.96 -13.77 -13.99
CA VAL A 101 -22.81 -15.23 -13.98
C VAL A 101 -24.17 -15.93 -14.08
N ILE A 102 -25.18 -15.47 -13.33
CA ILE A 102 -26.53 -16.05 -13.38
C ILE A 102 -27.13 -15.90 -14.78
N VAL A 103 -27.04 -14.71 -15.38
CA VAL A 103 -27.58 -14.44 -16.72
C VAL A 103 -26.87 -15.33 -17.74
N GLU A 104 -25.54 -15.33 -17.77
CA GLU A 104 -24.75 -16.10 -18.75
C GLU A 104 -25.01 -17.62 -18.66
N LEU A 105 -25.32 -18.16 -17.48
CA LEU A 105 -25.64 -19.58 -17.30
C LEU A 105 -27.08 -19.94 -17.66
N THR A 106 -27.99 -18.97 -17.78
CA THR A 106 -29.43 -19.22 -17.94
C THR A 106 -29.98 -18.82 -19.31
N VAL A 107 -29.31 -17.91 -20.01
CA VAL A 107 -29.76 -17.39 -21.31
C VAL A 107 -29.06 -18.09 -22.49
N THR A 108 -29.51 -17.80 -23.71
CA THR A 108 -28.86 -18.28 -24.94
C THR A 108 -27.43 -17.73 -25.05
N ALA A 109 -26.53 -18.48 -25.69
CA ALA A 109 -25.13 -18.08 -25.82
C ALA A 109 -24.94 -16.68 -26.41
N ASN A 110 -25.72 -16.33 -27.45
CA ASN A 110 -25.66 -15.00 -28.07
C ASN A 110 -26.06 -13.89 -27.10
N SER A 111 -27.17 -14.07 -26.36
CA SER A 111 -27.61 -13.11 -25.36
C SER A 111 -26.59 -12.98 -24.22
N GLY A 112 -26.03 -14.10 -23.75
CA GLY A 112 -25.03 -14.11 -22.69
C GLY A 112 -23.76 -13.35 -23.08
N MET A 113 -23.24 -13.58 -24.30
CA MET A 113 -22.08 -12.84 -24.82
C MET A 113 -22.36 -11.33 -24.94
N ILE A 114 -23.54 -10.93 -25.43
CA ILE A 114 -23.91 -9.50 -25.50
C ILE A 114 -23.95 -8.88 -24.09
N THR A 115 -24.58 -9.57 -23.13
CA THR A 115 -24.64 -9.10 -21.75
C THR A 115 -23.25 -8.99 -21.13
N PHE A 116 -22.34 -9.92 -21.41
CA PHE A 116 -20.94 -9.83 -20.96
C PHE A 116 -20.27 -8.54 -21.41
N TYR A 117 -20.33 -8.22 -22.71
CA TYR A 117 -19.69 -7.02 -23.26
C TYR A 117 -20.22 -5.71 -22.66
N VAL A 118 -21.45 -5.71 -22.13
CA VAL A 118 -22.05 -4.53 -21.49
C VAL A 118 -21.78 -4.48 -19.99
N ILE A 119 -22.01 -5.58 -19.28
CA ILE A 119 -21.96 -5.61 -17.80
C ILE A 119 -20.54 -5.82 -17.29
N TYR A 120 -19.71 -6.64 -17.94
CA TYR A 120 -18.36 -6.95 -17.45
C TYR A 120 -17.47 -5.70 -17.33
N PRO A 121 -17.47 -4.73 -18.29
CA PRO A 121 -16.77 -3.46 -18.09
C PRO A 121 -17.26 -2.68 -16.86
N LEU A 122 -18.55 -2.72 -16.54
CA LEU A 122 -19.10 -2.07 -15.34
C LEU A 122 -18.61 -2.76 -14.07
N VAL A 123 -18.58 -4.10 -14.04
CA VAL A 123 -17.99 -4.88 -12.94
C VAL A 123 -16.53 -4.48 -12.73
N PHE A 124 -15.76 -4.39 -13.82
CA PHE A 124 -14.34 -4.03 -13.77
C PHE A 124 -14.14 -2.60 -13.25
N ILE A 125 -14.85 -1.61 -13.82
CA ILE A 125 -14.73 -0.19 -13.43
C ILE A 125 -15.11 -0.01 -11.95
N THR A 126 -16.20 -0.64 -11.50
CA THR A 126 -16.63 -0.54 -10.10
C THR A 126 -15.62 -1.20 -9.16
N MET A 127 -15.03 -2.35 -9.53
CA MET A 127 -13.99 -3.02 -8.73
C MET A 127 -12.74 -2.14 -8.59
N ILE A 128 -12.24 -1.60 -9.71
CA ILE A 128 -11.05 -0.74 -9.73
C ILE A 128 -11.31 0.57 -8.97
N SER A 129 -12.48 1.19 -9.16
CA SER A 129 -12.88 2.37 -8.39
C SER A 129 -12.89 2.07 -6.89
N GLY A 130 -13.40 0.89 -6.50
CA GLY A 130 -13.33 0.39 -5.12
C GLY A 130 -11.91 0.39 -4.57
N ALA A 131 -10.96 -0.18 -5.31
CA ALA A 131 -9.54 -0.25 -4.93
C ALA A 131 -8.84 1.12 -4.89
N ILE A 132 -9.20 2.06 -5.77
CA ILE A 132 -8.66 3.42 -5.77
C ILE A 132 -9.15 4.19 -4.54
N PHE A 133 -10.47 4.23 -4.30
CA PHE A 133 -11.03 4.93 -3.13
C PHE A 133 -10.56 4.33 -1.82
N GLU A 134 -10.36 3.01 -1.81
CA GLU A 134 -9.73 2.30 -0.70
C GLU A 134 -8.36 2.89 -0.39
N SER A 135 -7.48 2.94 -1.40
CA SER A 135 -6.10 3.39 -1.24
C SER A 135 -6.08 4.85 -0.81
N LEU A 136 -6.89 5.69 -1.46
CA LEU A 136 -7.04 7.11 -1.13
C LEU A 136 -7.55 7.36 0.30
N SER A 137 -8.36 6.45 0.86
CA SER A 137 -8.85 6.56 2.23
C SER A 137 -7.76 6.31 3.28
N ARG A 138 -6.65 5.64 2.90
CA ARG A 138 -5.58 5.25 3.83
C ARG A 138 -4.34 6.11 3.75
N ILE A 139 -4.18 6.97 2.73
CA ILE A 139 -2.95 7.74 2.50
C ILE A 139 -2.51 8.49 3.77
N ASN A 140 -3.42 9.25 4.39
CA ASN A 140 -3.10 10.04 5.57
C ASN A 140 -2.78 9.17 6.80
N GLU A 141 -3.49 8.06 6.96
CA GLU A 141 -3.25 7.07 8.02
C GLU A 141 -1.86 6.42 7.85
N GLN A 142 -1.49 6.07 6.62
CA GLN A 142 -0.17 5.49 6.32
C GLN A 142 0.94 6.50 6.57
N ILE A 143 0.79 7.75 6.13
CA ILE A 143 1.76 8.82 6.41
C ILE A 143 1.96 8.99 7.92
N PHE A 144 0.86 9.01 8.68
CA PHE A 144 0.91 9.10 10.14
C PHE A 144 1.68 7.92 10.77
N LEU A 145 1.36 6.69 10.35
CA LEU A 145 2.03 5.49 10.87
C LEU A 145 3.52 5.47 10.54
N TYR A 146 3.91 5.88 9.32
CA TYR A 146 5.33 5.97 8.93
C TYR A 146 6.09 7.01 9.74
N GLN A 147 5.50 8.19 9.99
CA GLN A 147 6.11 9.21 10.85
C GLN A 147 6.32 8.69 12.27
N LYS A 148 5.32 7.99 12.83
CA LYS A 148 5.41 7.37 14.16
C LYS A 148 6.53 6.33 14.23
N GLU A 149 6.58 5.41 13.26
CA GLU A 149 7.61 4.36 13.20
C GLU A 149 9.02 4.93 13.02
N TYR A 150 9.16 6.02 12.26
CA TYR A 150 10.43 6.73 12.09
C TYR A 150 10.92 7.37 13.39
N LEU A 151 10.04 8.04 14.13
CA LEU A 151 10.38 8.66 15.41
C LEU A 151 10.75 7.60 16.47
N GLU A 152 9.96 6.53 16.59
CA GLU A 152 10.28 5.40 17.47
C GLU A 152 11.64 4.78 17.12
N SER A 153 11.94 4.61 15.83
CA SER A 153 13.23 4.11 15.36
C SER A 153 14.39 5.04 15.73
N GLN A 154 14.20 6.36 15.65
CA GLN A 154 15.21 7.32 16.10
C GLN A 154 15.44 7.27 17.60
N GLU A 155 14.37 7.17 18.40
CA GLU A 155 14.48 7.05 19.86
C GLU A 155 15.22 5.77 20.25
N ILE A 156 14.92 4.64 19.59
CA ILE A 156 15.64 3.39 19.80
C ILE A 156 17.12 3.55 19.46
N LYS A 157 17.46 4.17 18.32
CA LYS A 157 18.87 4.45 17.95
C LYS A 157 19.56 5.32 18.99
N LYS A 158 18.92 6.41 19.44
CA LYS A 158 19.45 7.29 20.50
C LYS A 158 19.64 6.55 21.82
N SER A 159 18.70 5.66 22.20
CA SER A 159 18.79 4.85 23.42
C SER A 159 19.94 3.83 23.35
N LYS A 160 20.18 3.22 22.18
CA LYS A 160 21.31 2.31 21.96
C LYS A 160 22.64 3.05 22.07
N ILE A 161 22.75 4.23 21.46
CA ILE A 161 23.95 5.09 21.58
C ILE A 161 24.19 5.48 23.03
N ARG A 162 23.15 5.91 23.78
CA ARG A 162 23.29 6.22 25.21
C ARG A 162 23.75 5.02 26.03
N LYS A 163 23.24 3.82 25.74
CA LYS A 163 23.68 2.58 26.41
C LYS A 163 25.15 2.29 26.14
N ILE A 164 25.60 2.42 24.89
CA ILE A 164 27.01 2.24 24.51
C ILE A 164 27.91 3.26 25.25
N ILE A 165 27.53 4.53 25.26
CA ILE A 165 28.26 5.60 25.99
C ILE A 165 28.29 5.35 27.51
N SER A 166 27.20 4.80 28.07
CA SER A 166 27.14 4.46 29.50
C SER A 166 27.91 3.18 29.88
N GLN A 167 28.21 2.33 28.89
CA GLN A 167 28.97 1.09 29.05
C GLN A 167 30.45 1.26 28.71
N GLN A 168 30.85 2.38 28.09
CA GLN A 168 32.27 2.75 28.00
C GLN A 168 32.80 3.05 29.40
N SER A 169 33.73 2.18 29.82
CA SER A 169 34.51 2.26 31.05
C SER A 169 35.11 3.65 31.26
N ASP A 170 35.23 4.07 32.52
CA ASP A 170 35.80 5.36 32.94
C ASP A 170 37.22 5.63 32.39
N ALA A 171 37.89 4.62 31.84
CA ALA A 171 39.16 4.74 31.14
C ALA A 171 39.07 5.48 29.77
N GLU A 172 37.98 5.36 29.01
CA GLU A 172 37.85 6.01 27.69
C GLU A 172 37.45 7.50 27.78
N LYS A 173 36.75 7.91 28.85
CA LYS A 173 36.39 9.31 29.10
C LYS A 173 37.58 10.22 29.44
N LEU A 174 38.72 9.63 29.82
CA LEU A 174 39.94 10.38 30.10
C LEU A 174 40.77 10.66 28.83
N LEU A 175 40.62 9.84 27.78
CA LEU A 175 41.30 10.06 26.50
C LEU A 175 40.61 11.14 25.64
N SER A 176 39.26 11.24 25.69
CA SER A 176 38.51 12.22 24.88
C SER A 176 38.58 13.67 25.38
N LYS A 177 39.06 13.90 26.61
CA LYS A 177 39.26 15.26 27.15
C LYS A 177 40.49 15.98 26.56
N THR A 178 41.41 15.25 25.94
CA THR A 178 42.63 15.82 25.37
C THR A 178 42.40 16.39 23.97
N GLU A 179 41.40 15.92 23.22
CA GLU A 179 41.09 16.37 21.85
C GLU A 179 40.08 17.54 21.78
N MET A 180 39.38 17.84 22.88
CA MET A 180 38.29 18.83 22.94
C MET A 180 38.71 20.30 22.77
N LYS A 181 40.00 20.60 22.56
CA LYS A 181 40.50 21.98 22.32
C LYS A 181 40.61 22.36 20.83
N GLN A 182 40.54 21.42 19.88
CA GLN A 182 40.63 21.76 18.45
C GLN A 182 39.27 21.91 17.74
N GLU A 183 38.21 21.21 18.16
CA GLU A 183 36.89 21.30 17.50
C GLU A 183 36.07 22.57 17.82
N LYS A 184 36.41 23.31 18.89
CA LYS A 184 35.64 24.49 19.30
C LYS A 184 35.80 25.71 18.38
N LYS A 185 36.73 25.68 17.42
CA LYS A 185 36.88 26.72 16.39
C LYS A 185 36.10 26.44 15.09
N LEU A 186 35.61 25.22 14.85
CA LEU A 186 34.89 24.87 13.62
C LEU A 186 33.35 24.96 13.76
N LYS A 187 32.80 24.87 14.97
CA LYS A 187 31.34 24.88 15.20
C LYS A 187 30.69 26.27 15.31
N ILE A 188 31.47 27.36 15.28
CA ILE A 188 30.91 28.72 15.33
C ILE A 188 30.46 29.20 13.94
N ASP A 189 30.97 28.61 12.85
CA ASP A 189 30.60 29.01 11.49
C ASP A 189 29.36 28.27 10.95
N GLU A 190 29.04 27.04 11.39
CA GLU A 190 27.85 26.28 10.93
C GLU A 190 26.52 26.72 11.59
N GLU A 191 26.56 27.30 12.79
CA GLU A 191 25.33 27.62 13.55
C GLU A 191 24.58 28.86 13.00
N ASN A 192 25.22 29.65 12.13
CA ASN A 192 24.59 30.80 11.47
C ASN A 192 23.80 30.43 10.19
N ASP A 193 24.07 29.27 9.57
CA ASP A 193 23.35 28.86 8.35
C ASP A 193 22.02 28.14 8.63
N PHE A 194 21.88 27.49 9.79
CA PHE A 194 20.67 26.70 10.10
C PHE A 194 19.44 27.52 10.51
N LYS A 195 19.57 28.80 10.86
CA LYS A 195 18.43 29.63 11.28
C LYS A 195 17.55 30.17 10.14
N LYS A 196 17.90 29.95 8.86
CA LYS A 196 17.10 30.41 7.70
C LYS A 196 16.13 29.40 7.10
N VAL A 197 16.11 28.12 7.53
CA VAL A 197 15.34 27.05 6.86
C VAL A 197 14.04 26.70 7.58
N GLY A 198 13.32 27.71 8.06
CA GLY A 198 12.08 27.52 8.84
C GLY A 198 10.79 27.31 8.03
N SER A 199 10.81 27.27 6.69
CA SER A 199 9.55 27.33 5.93
C SER A 199 9.46 26.54 4.62
N LYS A 200 10.36 25.60 4.32
CA LYS A 200 10.27 24.82 3.07
C LYS A 200 10.28 23.32 3.29
N ASN A 201 9.39 22.68 2.54
CA ASN A 201 9.16 21.24 2.49
C ASN A 201 10.46 20.52 2.09
N PRO A 202 10.97 19.56 2.87
CA PRO A 202 12.26 18.91 2.62
C PRO A 202 12.32 18.09 1.32
N PHE A 203 11.18 17.84 0.67
CA PHE A 203 11.11 17.17 -0.64
C PHE A 203 11.15 18.13 -1.84
N LEU A 204 11.12 19.45 -1.60
CA LEU A 204 11.20 20.51 -2.61
C LEU A 204 12.48 21.35 -2.47
N ASP A 205 13.42 20.89 -1.66
CA ASP A 205 14.69 21.56 -1.48
C ASP A 205 15.60 21.24 -2.67
N GLU A 206 15.69 22.20 -3.60
CA GLU A 206 16.51 22.09 -4.82
C GLU A 206 17.98 21.82 -4.49
N GLU A 207 18.47 22.31 -3.35
CA GLU A 207 19.86 22.11 -2.94
C GLU A 207 20.10 20.67 -2.46
N LEU A 208 19.14 20.09 -1.73
CA LEU A 208 19.20 18.69 -1.29
C LEU A 208 19.10 17.73 -2.48
N ASN A 209 18.20 18.02 -3.43
CA ASN A 209 18.07 17.23 -4.66
C ASN A 209 19.31 17.30 -5.55
N LYS A 210 20.01 18.44 -5.55
CA LYS A 210 21.27 18.59 -6.27
C LYS A 210 22.39 17.77 -5.63
N LYS A 211 22.52 17.80 -4.30
CA LYS A 211 23.51 16.99 -3.56
C LYS A 211 23.27 15.48 -3.71
N LEU A 212 22.01 15.05 -3.75
CA LEU A 212 21.66 13.64 -4.00
C LEU A 212 22.04 13.20 -5.42
N LYS A 213 21.83 14.05 -6.44
CA LYS A 213 22.28 13.77 -7.81
C LYS A 213 23.80 13.70 -7.91
N GLU A 214 24.52 14.62 -7.26
CA GLU A 214 25.99 14.61 -7.23
C GLU A 214 26.53 13.34 -6.55
N GLN A 215 25.86 12.84 -5.50
CA GLN A 215 26.19 11.55 -4.88
C GLN A 215 25.88 10.35 -5.79
N GLU A 216 24.75 10.35 -6.48
CA GLU A 216 24.42 9.29 -7.44
C GLU A 216 25.39 9.23 -8.63
N GLU A 217 25.85 10.38 -9.12
CA GLU A 217 26.87 10.48 -10.17
C GLU A 217 28.24 9.98 -9.67
N LEU A 218 28.62 10.30 -8.43
CA LEU A 218 29.85 9.80 -7.81
C LEU A 218 29.83 8.28 -7.63
N ASP A 219 28.70 7.72 -7.18
CA ASP A 219 28.52 6.27 -7.00
C ASP A 219 28.52 5.52 -8.34
N GLN A 220 27.98 6.13 -9.40
CA GLN A 220 28.05 5.58 -10.76
C GLN A 220 29.48 5.61 -11.31
N TRP A 221 30.22 6.69 -11.05
CA TRP A 221 31.62 6.80 -11.44
C TRP A 221 32.49 5.76 -10.74
N LEU A 222 32.36 5.62 -9.41
CA LEU A 222 33.06 4.62 -8.61
C LEU A 222 32.78 3.17 -9.05
N LYS A 223 31.54 2.88 -9.46
CA LYS A 223 31.19 1.55 -9.99
C LYS A 223 31.79 1.27 -11.36
N LYS A 224 32.03 2.31 -12.18
CA LYS A 224 32.57 2.16 -13.54
C LYS A 224 34.07 1.85 -13.52
N ASP A 225 34.81 2.41 -12.56
CA ASP A 225 36.24 2.16 -12.36
C ASP A 225 36.56 0.80 -11.71
N ILE A 226 35.56 0.11 -11.14
CA ILE A 226 35.73 -1.25 -10.58
C ILE A 226 35.50 -2.35 -11.64
N THR A 227 34.99 -1.98 -12.83
CA THR A 227 34.64 -2.92 -13.91
C THR A 227 35.52 -2.87 -15.16
N ASN A 228 36.61 -2.10 -15.13
CA ASN A 228 37.71 -2.12 -16.13
C ASN A 228 39.02 -2.51 -15.45
#